data_AF-A0A8T5GHC6-F1
#
_entry.id   AF-A0A8T5GHC6-F1
#
_cell.length_a   1.000
_cell.length_b   1.000
_cell.length_c   1.000
_cell.angle_alpha   90.00
_cell.angle_beta   90.00
_cell.angle_gamma   90.00
#
_symmetry.space_group_name_H-M   'P 1'
#
loop_
_entity.id
_entity.type
_entity.pdbx_description
1 polymer ?
#
loop_
_entity_poly.entity_id
_entity_poly.type
_entity_poly.pdbx_seq_one_letter_code
_entity_poly.pdbx_strand_id
1 'polypeptide(L)'
;MRYKEELSRARQFLSASGRAKNGSSINDGRELTLLKNRAQCPHCGILFEGGNHNTEHIHPRALGGENTDRNRIQFCLACNNARNLVMQALLGHPPYFKNYPQNWPMVEEYLLWSEISIDDGLSAGNQVNSVHQKFLMYRFSGQVQPADLTSAYGRFSTWKKGDSPNYRQGTRQRLKRKQIVSQKPKRKGVFISVFDRLFGY
;
A
#
# COMPACT_ATOMS: atom_id res chain seq x y z
N MET A 1 -11.34 8.93 3.46
CA MET A 1 -10.39 8.15 2.64
C MET A 1 -9.14 7.87 3.48
N ARG A 2 -8.61 6.64 3.48
CA ARG A 2 -7.55 6.18 4.42
C ARG A 2 -6.25 6.98 4.30
N TYR A 3 -5.88 7.39 3.08
CA TYR A 3 -4.61 8.04 2.77
C TYR A 3 -4.76 9.55 2.49
N LYS A 4 -5.71 10.20 3.18
CA LYS A 4 -6.03 11.62 2.94
C LYS A 4 -4.85 12.53 3.29
N GLU A 5 -4.11 12.20 4.35
CA GLU A 5 -2.97 12.99 4.81
C GLU A 5 -1.81 12.93 3.80
N GLU A 6 -1.49 11.74 3.30
CA GLU A 6 -0.46 11.51 2.28
C GLU A 6 -0.77 12.27 0.99
N LEU A 7 -2.02 12.21 0.53
CA LEU A 7 -2.47 12.96 -0.66
C LEU A 7 -2.46 14.48 -0.43
N SER A 8 -2.92 14.95 0.73
CA SER A 8 -2.87 16.38 1.07
C SER A 8 -1.44 16.90 1.07
N ARG A 9 -0.51 16.12 1.63
CA ARG A 9 0.92 16.45 1.67
C ARG A 9 1.51 16.50 0.27
N ALA A 10 1.17 15.55 -0.60
CA ALA A 10 1.64 15.55 -1.98
C ALA A 10 1.17 16.79 -2.74
N ARG A 11 -0.10 17.21 -2.58
CA ARG A 11 -0.61 18.45 -3.16
C ARG A 11 0.17 19.66 -2.69
N GLN A 12 0.37 19.79 -1.37
CA GLN A 12 1.13 20.91 -0.79
C GLN A 12 2.57 20.94 -1.29
N PHE A 13 3.21 19.79 -1.38
CA PHE A 13 4.59 19.69 -1.87
C PHE A 13 4.72 20.09 -3.34
N LEU A 14 3.82 19.60 -4.20
CA LEU A 14 3.85 19.91 -5.63
C LEU A 14 3.45 21.37 -5.90
N SER A 15 2.45 21.91 -5.20
CA SER A 15 2.07 23.32 -5.35
C SER A 15 3.16 24.28 -4.89
N ALA A 16 3.97 23.87 -3.90
CA ALA A 16 5.12 24.63 -3.41
C ALA A 16 6.41 24.43 -4.23
N SER A 17 6.35 23.76 -5.39
CA SER A 17 7.53 23.43 -6.21
C SER A 17 8.65 22.71 -5.42
N GLY A 18 8.25 21.81 -4.53
CA GLY A 18 9.14 21.13 -3.60
C GLY A 18 10.25 20.33 -4.30
N ARG A 19 11.43 20.27 -3.66
CA ARG A 19 12.56 19.42 -4.06
C ARG A 19 12.77 18.31 -3.05
N ALA A 20 13.02 17.09 -3.54
CA ALA A 20 13.36 15.97 -2.68
C ALA A 20 14.71 16.25 -1.98
N LYS A 21 14.81 15.87 -0.70
CA LYS A 21 16.11 15.82 0.02
C LYS A 21 16.61 14.37 0.08
N ASN A 22 17.81 14.16 0.62
CA ASN A 22 18.44 12.83 0.70
C ASN A 22 17.79 11.92 1.75
N GLY A 23 17.50 10.67 1.38
CA GLY A 23 16.96 9.62 2.26
C GLY A 23 17.98 9.09 3.26
N SER A 24 17.53 8.23 4.17
CA SER A 24 18.43 7.46 5.04
C SER A 24 18.17 5.97 4.92
N SER A 25 19.26 5.21 4.96
CA SER A 25 19.25 3.76 4.96
C SER A 25 18.65 3.20 6.25
N ILE A 26 18.35 1.90 6.22
CA ILE A 26 18.09 1.10 7.42
C ILE A 26 19.34 1.14 8.32
N ASN A 27 19.15 1.00 9.63
CA ASN A 27 20.27 0.85 10.55
C ASN A 27 20.69 -0.63 10.65
N ASP A 28 21.95 -0.87 10.98
CA ASP A 28 22.57 -2.21 11.03
C ASP A 28 21.78 -3.17 11.94
N GLY A 29 21.21 -2.67 13.04
CA GLY A 29 20.42 -3.48 13.97
C GLY A 29 19.13 -4.03 13.35
N ARG A 30 18.41 -3.20 12.59
CA ARG A 30 17.21 -3.62 11.87
C ARG A 30 17.56 -4.50 10.67
N GLU A 31 18.62 -4.18 9.96
CA GLU A 31 19.10 -5.02 8.84
C GLU A 31 19.47 -6.43 9.32
N LEU A 32 20.25 -6.54 10.39
CA LEU A 32 20.60 -7.83 10.99
C LEU A 32 19.36 -8.61 11.46
N THR A 33 18.32 -7.91 11.94
CA THR A 33 17.05 -8.54 12.33
C THR A 33 16.37 -9.18 11.11
N LEU A 34 16.32 -8.47 9.98
CA LEU A 34 15.74 -8.97 8.74
C LEU A 34 16.50 -10.20 8.22
N LEU A 35 17.83 -10.12 8.18
CA LEU A 35 18.66 -11.20 7.66
C LEU A 35 18.58 -12.46 8.54
N LYS A 36 18.67 -12.32 9.86
CA LYS A 36 18.55 -13.45 10.80
C LYS A 36 17.19 -14.16 10.70
N ASN A 37 16.13 -13.40 10.48
CA ASN A 37 14.78 -13.95 10.40
C ASN A 37 14.40 -14.38 8.98
N ARG A 38 15.37 -14.46 8.06
CA ARG A 38 15.15 -14.83 6.64
C ARG A 38 13.98 -14.04 6.06
N ALA A 39 14.00 -12.72 6.27
CA ALA A 39 12.86 -11.88 5.96
C ALA A 39 12.57 -11.84 4.45
N GLN A 40 11.30 -11.72 4.09
CA GLN A 40 10.85 -11.66 2.70
C GLN A 40 10.48 -10.24 2.27
N CYS A 41 10.67 -9.96 0.98
CA CYS A 41 10.08 -8.80 0.33
C CYS A 41 8.55 -8.86 0.41
N PRO A 42 7.88 -7.83 0.97
CA PRO A 42 6.44 -7.86 1.17
C PRO A 42 5.62 -7.81 -0.13
N HIS A 43 6.23 -7.56 -1.29
CA HIS A 43 5.56 -7.63 -2.59
C HIS A 43 5.73 -8.96 -3.32
N CYS A 44 6.88 -9.61 -3.22
CA CYS A 44 7.21 -10.74 -4.10
C CYS A 44 7.71 -11.99 -3.37
N GLY A 45 7.87 -11.95 -2.04
CA GLY A 45 8.31 -13.12 -1.28
C GLY A 45 9.77 -13.52 -1.44
N ILE A 46 10.56 -12.82 -2.27
CA ILE A 46 12.00 -13.05 -2.36
C ILE A 46 12.64 -12.78 -1.00
N LEU A 47 13.51 -13.68 -0.57
CA LEU A 47 14.28 -13.55 0.66
C LEU A 47 15.31 -12.42 0.55
N PHE A 48 15.44 -11.68 1.65
CA PHE A 48 16.48 -10.69 1.83
C PHE A 48 17.80 -11.40 2.14
N GLU A 49 18.74 -11.29 1.20
CA GLU A 49 20.05 -11.94 1.27
C GLU A 49 21.09 -11.05 0.58
N GLY A 50 22.28 -10.93 1.20
CA GLY A 50 23.35 -10.06 0.71
C GLY A 50 22.87 -8.62 0.47
N GLY A 51 23.20 -8.06 -0.68
CA GLY A 51 22.81 -6.69 -1.08
C GLY A 51 21.52 -6.61 -1.91
N ASN A 52 20.65 -7.62 -1.89
CA ASN A 52 19.50 -7.69 -2.81
C ASN A 52 18.30 -6.82 -2.41
N HIS A 53 18.46 -5.95 -1.41
CA HIS A 53 17.39 -5.17 -0.81
C HIS A 53 17.83 -3.76 -0.40
N ASN A 54 16.89 -2.85 -0.29
CA ASN A 54 17.13 -1.51 0.22
C ASN A 54 15.91 -0.95 0.99
N THR A 55 16.15 0.14 1.71
CA THR A 55 15.09 0.95 2.33
C THR A 55 14.42 1.78 1.26
N GLU A 56 13.10 1.68 1.19
CA GLU A 56 12.29 2.41 0.22
C GLU A 56 11.26 3.29 0.93
N HIS A 57 10.92 4.42 0.31
CA HIS A 57 9.82 5.28 0.75
C HIS A 57 8.50 4.83 0.12
N ILE A 58 7.45 4.69 0.93
CA ILE A 58 6.13 4.25 0.43
C ILE A 58 5.49 5.37 -0.37
N HIS A 59 5.41 6.56 0.21
CA HIS A 59 5.22 7.83 -0.46
C HIS A 59 6.59 8.34 -0.92
N PRO A 60 6.86 8.42 -2.24
CA PRO A 60 8.16 8.89 -2.71
C PRO A 60 8.44 10.32 -2.30
N ARG A 61 9.72 10.57 -1.99
CA ARG A 61 10.21 11.89 -1.60
C ARG A 61 10.05 12.96 -2.66
N ALA A 62 10.17 12.58 -3.93
CA ALA A 62 9.96 13.46 -5.07
C ALA A 62 8.49 13.89 -5.22
N LEU A 63 7.57 13.29 -4.46
CA LEU A 63 6.15 13.63 -4.39
C LEU A 63 5.76 14.15 -2.99
N GLY A 64 6.72 14.50 -2.13
CA GLY A 64 6.47 15.05 -0.79
C GLY A 64 6.49 14.03 0.36
N GLY A 65 6.92 12.80 0.10
CA GLY A 65 7.10 11.79 1.14
C GLY A 65 8.17 12.18 2.17
N GLU A 66 7.87 11.97 3.45
CA GLU A 66 8.80 12.26 4.54
C GLU A 66 9.78 11.11 4.80
N ASN A 67 10.92 11.43 5.40
CA ASN A 67 11.89 10.42 5.83
C ASN A 67 11.59 9.92 7.26
N THR A 68 10.45 9.24 7.44
CA THR A 68 10.00 8.73 8.75
C THR A 68 9.77 7.22 8.73
N ASP A 69 9.78 6.58 9.89
CA ASP A 69 9.48 5.14 10.03
C ASP A 69 8.10 4.75 9.50
N ARG A 70 7.13 5.69 9.48
CA ARG A 70 5.81 5.46 8.90
C ARG A 70 5.85 5.39 7.37
N ASN A 71 6.82 6.05 6.75
CA ASN A 71 6.97 6.10 5.30
C ASN A 71 8.09 5.19 4.78
N ARG A 72 8.75 4.41 5.65
CA ARG A 72 9.87 3.55 5.26
C ARG A 72 9.52 2.07 5.36
N ILE A 73 10.02 1.29 4.41
CA ILE A 73 9.89 -0.18 4.38
C ILE A 73 11.13 -0.79 3.74
N GLN A 74 11.44 -2.05 4.07
CA GLN A 74 12.48 -2.79 3.36
C GLN A 74 11.89 -3.49 2.13
N PHE A 75 12.57 -3.36 0.99
CA PHE A 75 12.15 -3.94 -0.28
C PHE A 75 13.29 -4.64 -0.99
N CYS A 76 12.99 -5.64 -1.83
CA CYS A 76 14.00 -6.15 -2.75
C CYS A 76 14.25 -5.13 -3.87
N LEU A 77 15.48 -5.09 -4.38
CA LEU A 77 15.89 -4.16 -5.44
C LEU A 77 15.03 -4.29 -6.70
N ALA A 78 14.64 -5.52 -7.07
CA ALA A 78 13.80 -5.75 -8.26
C ALA A 78 12.41 -5.11 -8.13
N CYS A 79 11.76 -5.26 -6.98
CA CYS A 79 10.46 -4.63 -6.74
C CYS A 79 10.58 -3.11 -6.59
N ASN A 80 11.67 -2.61 -5.99
CA ASN A 80 11.91 -1.17 -5.90
C ASN A 80 12.10 -0.56 -7.30
N ASN A 81 12.97 -1.17 -8.11
CA ASN A 81 13.20 -0.73 -9.49
C ASN A 81 11.90 -0.71 -10.30
N ALA A 82 11.07 -1.76 -10.21
CA ALA A 82 9.77 -1.78 -10.88
C ALA A 82 8.84 -0.65 -10.41
N ARG A 83 8.80 -0.32 -9.11
CA ARG A 83 8.03 0.84 -8.61
C ARG A 83 8.52 2.16 -9.22
N ASN A 84 9.83 2.33 -9.32
CA ASN A 84 10.43 3.51 -9.95
C ASN A 84 10.11 3.61 -11.44
N LEU A 85 10.15 2.50 -12.18
CA LEU A 85 9.74 2.46 -13.59
C LEU A 85 8.26 2.81 -13.77
N VAL A 86 7.38 2.32 -12.90
CA VAL A 86 5.95 2.70 -12.90
C VAL A 86 5.79 4.20 -12.69
N MET A 87 6.46 4.76 -11.68
CA MET A 87 6.40 6.20 -11.41
C MET A 87 6.88 7.02 -12.61
N GLN A 88 8.00 6.63 -13.22
CA GLN A 88 8.55 7.31 -14.40
C GLN A 88 7.64 7.19 -15.63
N ALA A 89 7.04 6.02 -15.85
CA ALA A 89 6.11 5.79 -16.95
C ALA A 89 4.81 6.63 -16.81
N LEU A 90 4.42 6.98 -15.57
CA LEU A 90 3.24 7.80 -15.31
C LEU A 90 3.55 9.29 -15.28
N LEU A 91 4.68 9.68 -14.69
CA LEU A 91 4.95 11.08 -14.32
C LEU A 91 6.13 11.70 -15.08
N GLY A 92 6.87 10.91 -15.85
CA GLY A 92 8.13 11.30 -16.50
C GLY A 92 9.29 11.35 -15.52
N HIS A 93 10.22 12.28 -15.74
CA HIS A 93 11.34 12.51 -14.84
C HIS A 93 11.08 13.70 -13.90
N PRO A 94 11.60 13.67 -12.67
CA PRO A 94 11.51 14.82 -11.77
C PRO A 94 12.22 16.05 -12.37
N PRO A 95 11.83 17.28 -11.97
CA PRO A 95 10.86 17.57 -10.92
C PRO A 95 9.40 17.54 -11.38
N TYR A 96 8.55 16.80 -10.65
CA TYR A 96 7.16 16.53 -11.04
C TYR A 96 6.20 17.71 -10.88
N PHE A 97 6.60 18.76 -10.14
CA PHE A 97 5.79 19.97 -10.00
C PHE A 97 5.59 20.71 -11.33
N LYS A 98 6.45 20.50 -12.33
CA LYS A 98 6.37 21.17 -13.63
C LYS A 98 5.07 20.88 -14.40
N ASN A 99 4.47 19.71 -14.16
CA ASN A 99 3.24 19.28 -14.81
C ASN A 99 2.03 19.34 -13.87
N TYR A 100 2.19 19.92 -12.67
CA TYR A 100 1.12 20.09 -11.69
C TYR A 100 0.37 21.41 -11.96
N PRO A 101 -0.97 21.46 -11.88
CA PRO A 101 -1.88 20.42 -11.39
C PRO A 101 -2.37 19.39 -12.42
N GLN A 102 -1.99 19.52 -13.69
CA GLN A 102 -2.54 18.71 -14.80
C GLN A 102 -2.29 17.21 -14.62
N ASN A 103 -1.13 16.83 -14.07
CA ASN A 103 -0.76 15.45 -13.81
C ASN A 103 -1.30 14.88 -12.48
N TRP A 104 -2.07 15.66 -11.71
CA TRP A 104 -2.53 15.24 -10.38
C TRP A 104 -3.24 13.87 -10.37
N PRO A 105 -4.16 13.54 -11.30
CA PRO A 105 -4.81 12.22 -11.30
C PRO A 105 -3.81 11.06 -11.33
N MET A 106 -2.71 11.17 -12.09
CA MET A 106 -1.67 10.15 -12.16
C MET A 106 -0.84 10.07 -10.88
N VAL A 107 -0.56 11.22 -10.24
CA VAL A 107 0.13 11.28 -8.93
C VAL A 107 -0.73 10.60 -7.86
N GLU A 108 -2.02 10.92 -7.82
CA GLU A 108 -2.97 10.36 -6.86
C GLU A 108 -3.11 8.84 -7.01
N GLU A 109 -3.30 8.35 -8.24
CA GLU A 109 -3.35 6.91 -8.52
C GLU A 109 -2.08 6.21 -8.07
N TYR A 110 -0.90 6.75 -8.42
CA TYR A 110 0.37 6.14 -8.03
C TYR A 110 0.55 6.09 -6.50
N LEU A 111 0.27 7.18 -5.80
CA LEU A 111 0.37 7.23 -4.34
C LEU A 111 -0.59 6.25 -3.68
N LEU A 112 -1.83 6.19 -4.15
CA LEU A 112 -2.82 5.26 -3.62
C LEU A 112 -2.41 3.81 -3.83
N TRP A 113 -1.97 3.48 -5.03
CA TRP A 113 -1.47 2.16 -5.34
C TRP A 113 -0.29 1.79 -4.42
N SER A 114 0.66 2.72 -4.24
CA SER A 114 1.84 2.53 -3.41
C SER A 114 1.47 2.24 -1.95
N GLU A 115 0.58 3.04 -1.37
CA GLU A 115 0.14 2.86 0.02
C GLU A 115 -0.69 1.58 0.22
N ILE A 116 -1.61 1.28 -0.70
CA ILE A 116 -2.50 0.11 -0.63
C ILE A 116 -1.72 -1.20 -0.80
N SER A 117 -0.84 -1.27 -1.80
CA SER A 117 -0.08 -2.48 -2.11
C SER A 117 0.88 -2.86 -0.97
N ILE A 118 1.40 -1.86 -0.27
CA ILE A 118 2.24 -2.07 0.92
C ILE A 118 1.41 -2.49 2.11
N ASP A 119 0.31 -1.81 2.41
CA ASP A 119 -0.41 -2.07 3.65
C ASP A 119 -1.27 -3.33 3.63
N ASP A 120 -1.87 -3.63 2.48
CA ASP A 120 -2.88 -4.67 2.34
C ASP A 120 -2.39 -5.84 1.48
N GLY A 121 -1.18 -5.73 0.92
CA GLY A 121 -0.54 -6.73 0.06
C GLY A 121 -0.61 -6.38 -1.42
N LEU A 122 0.32 -6.94 -2.21
CA LEU A 122 0.45 -6.62 -3.64
C LEU A 122 -0.87 -6.76 -4.40
N SER A 123 -1.65 -7.81 -4.14
CA SER A 123 -2.94 -8.06 -4.80
C SER A 123 -3.98 -6.97 -4.51
N ALA A 124 -3.93 -6.33 -3.34
CA ALA A 124 -4.82 -5.22 -3.00
C ALA A 124 -4.56 -3.99 -3.89
N GLY A 125 -3.36 -3.89 -4.48
CA GLY A 125 -3.02 -2.86 -5.46
C GLY A 125 -3.93 -2.85 -6.68
N ASN A 126 -4.60 -3.97 -7.02
CA ASN A 126 -5.56 -4.02 -8.12
C ASN A 126 -6.76 -3.06 -7.97
N GLN A 127 -6.99 -2.52 -6.77
CA GLN A 127 -7.94 -1.40 -6.56
C GLN A 127 -7.58 -0.15 -7.38
N VAL A 128 -6.31 0.00 -7.76
CA VAL A 128 -5.81 1.00 -8.71
C VAL A 128 -5.22 0.26 -9.89
N ASN A 129 -6.10 -0.27 -10.75
CA ASN A 129 -5.73 -1.23 -11.79
C ASN A 129 -4.68 -0.69 -12.78
N SER A 130 -4.82 0.57 -13.21
CA SER A 130 -3.89 1.23 -14.16
C SER A 130 -2.43 1.14 -13.71
N VAL A 131 -2.16 1.46 -12.45
CA VAL A 131 -0.82 1.42 -11.84
C VAL A 131 -0.39 -0.01 -11.55
N HIS A 132 -1.32 -0.84 -11.05
CA HIS A 132 -1.04 -2.22 -10.70
C HIS A 132 -0.58 -3.04 -11.91
N GLN A 133 -1.28 -2.95 -13.04
CA GLN A 133 -0.90 -3.68 -14.26
C GLN A 133 0.48 -3.27 -14.76
N LYS A 134 0.82 -1.97 -14.73
CA LYS A 134 2.17 -1.49 -15.08
C LYS A 134 3.23 -2.12 -14.16
N PHE A 135 2.98 -2.16 -12.84
CA PHE A 135 3.90 -2.82 -11.91
C PHE A 135 4.06 -4.31 -12.23
N LEU A 136 2.96 -5.02 -12.51
CA LEU A 136 3.02 -6.44 -12.85
C LEU A 136 3.81 -6.68 -14.14
N MET A 137 3.66 -5.80 -15.13
CA MET A 137 4.45 -5.87 -16.36
C MET A 137 5.94 -5.64 -16.09
N TYR A 138 6.32 -4.57 -15.40
CA TYR A 138 7.73 -4.28 -15.14
C TYR A 138 8.40 -5.28 -14.21
N ARG A 139 7.66 -5.83 -13.24
CA ARG A 139 8.25 -6.73 -12.24
C ARG A 139 8.18 -8.19 -12.64
N PHE A 140 7.10 -8.61 -13.31
CA PHE A 140 6.77 -10.02 -13.49
C PHE A 140 6.43 -10.36 -14.95
N SER A 141 6.66 -9.45 -15.90
CA SER A 141 6.27 -9.64 -17.31
C SER A 141 4.78 -10.00 -17.46
N GLY A 142 3.94 -9.48 -16.56
CA GLY A 142 2.50 -9.76 -16.51
C GLY A 142 2.11 -11.09 -15.86
N GLN A 143 3.06 -11.93 -15.45
CA GLN A 143 2.82 -13.24 -14.87
C GLN A 143 3.12 -13.27 -13.37
N VAL A 144 2.07 -13.18 -12.54
CA VAL A 144 2.24 -13.21 -11.09
C VAL A 144 2.01 -14.60 -10.54
N GLN A 145 2.97 -15.10 -9.76
CA GLN A 145 2.70 -16.15 -8.80
C GLN A 145 2.44 -15.53 -7.42
N PRO A 146 1.35 -15.89 -6.73
CA PRO A 146 1.14 -15.47 -5.36
C PRO A 146 2.33 -15.89 -4.49
N ALA A 147 2.98 -14.91 -3.86
CA ALA A 147 4.01 -15.19 -2.88
C ALA A 147 3.38 -15.58 -1.55
N ASP A 148 3.77 -16.72 -0.99
CA ASP A 148 3.48 -17.05 0.39
C ASP A 148 4.43 -16.25 1.30
N LEU A 149 3.86 -15.25 1.99
CA LEU A 149 4.60 -14.35 2.87
C LEU A 149 4.54 -14.86 4.29
N THR A 150 5.55 -15.64 4.68
CA THR A 150 5.68 -16.23 6.02
C THR A 150 6.62 -15.42 6.91
N SER A 151 7.57 -14.69 6.33
CA SER A 151 8.60 -13.94 7.07
C SER A 151 8.73 -12.47 6.65
N ALA A 152 7.69 -11.88 6.07
CA ALA A 152 7.72 -10.47 5.67
C ALA A 152 7.53 -9.50 6.85
N TYR A 153 8.07 -8.28 6.68
CA TYR A 153 7.92 -7.16 7.60
C TYR A 153 7.17 -6.01 6.94
N GLY A 154 6.36 -5.31 7.74
CA GLY A 154 5.66 -4.11 7.31
C GLY A 154 6.53 -2.85 7.35
N ARG A 155 5.84 -1.69 7.41
CA ARG A 155 6.47 -0.38 7.64
C ARG A 155 7.40 -0.42 8.84
N PHE A 156 8.49 0.34 8.81
CA PHE A 156 9.43 0.42 9.92
C PHE A 156 8.75 0.85 11.22
N SER A 157 7.68 1.63 11.17
CA SER A 157 6.90 2.00 12.37
C SER A 157 6.17 0.84 13.04
N THR A 158 6.15 -0.35 12.45
CA THR A 158 5.43 -1.52 12.98
C THR A 158 6.34 -2.53 13.66
N TRP A 159 7.66 -2.35 13.61
CA TRP A 159 8.63 -3.28 14.17
C TRP A 159 9.95 -2.58 14.54
N LYS A 160 10.71 -3.23 15.42
CA LYS A 160 12.02 -2.79 15.89
C LYS A 160 13.04 -3.94 15.83
N LYS A 161 14.29 -3.62 16.17
CA LYS A 161 15.38 -4.61 16.27
C LYS A 161 14.94 -5.78 17.17
N GLY A 162 15.14 -7.00 16.68
CA GLY A 162 14.82 -8.24 17.38
C GLY A 162 13.38 -8.73 17.27
N ASP A 163 12.47 -7.96 16.66
CA ASP A 163 11.09 -8.41 16.46
C ASP A 163 11.01 -9.52 15.41
N SER A 164 10.07 -10.45 15.60
CA SER A 164 9.67 -11.44 14.59
C SER A 164 8.92 -10.81 13.41
N PRO A 165 8.83 -11.50 12.25
CA PRO A 165 8.03 -11.04 11.12
C PRO A 165 6.59 -10.70 11.52
N ASN A 166 6.11 -9.55 11.05
CA ASN A 166 4.84 -8.97 11.52
C ASN A 166 3.89 -8.59 10.37
N TYR A 167 4.29 -8.81 9.11
CA TYR A 167 3.49 -8.45 7.97
C TYR A 167 2.28 -9.37 7.85
N ARG A 168 1.10 -8.79 7.64
CA ARG A 168 -0.14 -9.54 7.47
C ARG A 168 -0.87 -9.02 6.24
N GLN A 169 -0.96 -9.85 5.21
CA GLN A 169 -1.73 -9.54 3.99
C GLN A 169 -3.23 -9.43 4.32
N GLY A 170 -3.93 -8.52 3.66
CA GLY A 170 -5.40 -8.44 3.69
C GLY A 170 -6.05 -8.14 5.06
N THR A 171 -5.27 -7.93 6.13
CA THR A 171 -5.79 -7.79 7.49
C THR A 171 -6.80 -6.65 7.62
N ARG A 172 -6.61 -5.55 6.88
CA ARG A 172 -7.47 -4.36 6.97
C ARG A 172 -8.64 -4.35 5.97
N GLN A 173 -8.56 -5.07 4.84
CA GLN A 173 -9.74 -5.38 4.02
C GLN A 173 -10.71 -6.29 4.79
N ARG A 174 -10.18 -7.25 5.55
CA ARG A 174 -10.99 -8.15 6.40
C ARG A 174 -11.75 -7.41 7.50
N LEU A 175 -11.17 -6.33 8.05
CA LEU A 175 -11.84 -5.45 9.02
C LEU A 175 -13.02 -4.68 8.41
N LYS A 176 -12.88 -4.11 7.20
CA LYS A 176 -14.01 -3.47 6.49
C LYS A 176 -15.12 -4.47 6.15
N ARG A 177 -14.78 -5.68 5.70
CA ARG A 177 -15.78 -6.72 5.38
C ARG A 177 -16.54 -7.20 6.62
N LYS A 178 -15.88 -7.34 7.78
CA LYS A 178 -16.55 -7.67 9.05
C LYS A 178 -17.49 -6.55 9.55
N GLN A 179 -17.14 -5.28 9.34
CA GLN A 179 -18.05 -4.16 9.69
C GLN A 179 -19.32 -4.14 8.81
N ILE A 180 -19.22 -4.49 7.53
CA ILE A 180 -20.37 -4.51 6.61
C ILE A 180 -21.30 -5.71 6.87
N VAL A 181 -20.76 -6.86 7.31
CA VAL A 181 -21.54 -8.11 7.50
C VAL A 181 -22.31 -8.14 8.84
N SER A 182 -22.14 -7.16 9.73
CA SER A 182 -22.80 -7.09 11.03
C SER A 182 -24.11 -6.27 11.04
N GLN A 183 -25.00 -6.47 10.07
CA GLN A 183 -26.40 -6.07 10.21
C GLN A 183 -27.29 -7.24 9.80
N LYS A 184 -27.58 -8.13 10.77
CA LYS A 184 -28.70 -9.07 10.62
C LYS A 184 -29.99 -8.23 10.50
N PRO A 185 -30.84 -8.45 9.49
CA PRO A 185 -32.11 -7.74 9.40
C PRO A 185 -33.00 -8.15 10.57
N LYS A 186 -33.49 -7.16 11.33
CA LYS A 186 -34.55 -7.37 12.33
C LYS A 186 -35.79 -7.86 11.59
N ARG A 187 -36.17 -9.13 11.81
CA ARG A 187 -37.48 -9.65 11.41
C ARG A 187 -38.55 -8.84 12.14
N LYS A 188 -39.30 -8.01 11.41
CA LYS A 188 -40.55 -7.42 11.90
C LYS A 188 -41.62 -8.52 11.87
N GLY A 189 -42.06 -8.97 13.03
CA GLY A 189 -43.22 -9.85 13.14
C GLY A 189 -44.46 -9.07 12.72
N VAL A 190 -45.20 -9.63 11.76
CA VAL A 190 -46.51 -9.11 11.35
C VAL A 190 -47.54 -9.76 12.28
N PHE A 191 -48.07 -8.99 13.21
CA PHE A 191 -49.32 -9.33 13.92
C PHE A 191 -50.44 -9.27 12.88
N ILE A 192 -51.06 -10.40 12.59
CA ILE A 192 -52.33 -10.46 11.86
C ILE A 192 -53.42 -10.34 12.93
N SER A 193 -54.12 -9.21 12.97
CA SER A 193 -55.35 -9.07 13.75
C SER A 193 -56.47 -9.85 13.06
N VAL A 194 -57.12 -10.73 13.80
CA VAL A 194 -58.17 -11.66 13.36
C VAL A 194 -59.53 -10.96 13.10
N PHE A 195 -59.57 -9.62 13.02
CA PHE A 195 -60.82 -8.86 13.00
C PHE A 195 -61.34 -8.40 11.62
N ASP A 196 -60.54 -8.48 10.56
CA ASP A 196 -60.95 -7.97 9.22
C ASP A 196 -61.54 -9.04 8.28
N ARG A 197 -61.99 -10.18 8.81
CA ARG A 197 -62.67 -11.22 8.02
C ARG A 197 -64.17 -11.35 8.29
N LEU A 198 -64.75 -10.39 9.03
CA LEU A 198 -66.14 -10.43 9.48
C LEU A 198 -67.06 -9.35 8.88
N PHE A 199 -66.55 -8.34 8.15
CA PHE A 199 -67.38 -7.40 7.39
C PHE A 199 -66.72 -7.04 6.07
N GLY A 200 -67.30 -7.53 4.96
CA GLY A 200 -66.66 -7.61 3.65
C GLY A 200 -66.63 -6.33 2.81
N TYR A 201 -65.60 -6.26 1.96
CA TYR A 201 -65.65 -6.05 0.50
C TYR A 201 -64.41 -6.71 -0.12
#